data_AF-A0A972XE68-F1
#
_entry.id   AF-A0A972XE68-F1
#
_cell.length_a   1.000
_cell.length_b   1.000
_cell.length_c   1.000
_cell.angle_alpha   90.00
_cell.angle_beta   90.00
_cell.angle_gamma   90.00
#
_symmetry.space_group_name_H-M   'P 1'
#
loop_
_entity.id
_entity.type
_entity.pdbx_description
1 polymer ?
#
loop_
_entity_poly.entity_id
_entity_poly.type
_entity_poly.pdbx_seq_one_letter_code
_entity_poly.pdbx_strand_id
1 'polypeptide(L)'
;MQIRRVVTGHDQQGKAIVQHDELCTNVISRRDHHQSCVIWSTSQFPIDNQDSINPLLRDVSALEKTDTVFRIVQYDPGVAPRNHRTETIDYA
;
A
#
# COMPACT_ATOMS: atom_id res chain seq x y z
N MET A 1 7.60 -12.10 6.06
CA MET A 1 7.62 -10.69 6.49
C MET A 1 6.49 -10.44 7.49
N GLN A 2 6.70 -9.68 8.56
CA GLN A 2 5.65 -9.21 9.49
C GLN A 2 5.63 -7.69 9.49
N ILE A 3 4.50 -7.07 9.14
CA ILE A 3 4.36 -5.61 9.04
C ILE A 3 3.18 -5.18 9.92
N ARG A 4 3.42 -4.25 10.83
CA ARG A 4 2.36 -3.55 11.57
C ARG A 4 1.97 -2.29 10.81
N ARG A 5 0.68 -2.13 10.54
CA ARG A 5 0.08 -0.95 9.91
C ARG A 5 -0.73 -0.20 10.95
N VAL A 6 -0.38 1.06 11.14
CA VAL A 6 -1.13 1.98 12.00
C VAL A 6 -1.67 3.11 11.12
N VAL A 7 -2.98 3.33 11.16
CA VAL A 7 -3.66 4.36 10.39
C VAL A 7 -4.44 5.26 11.32
N THR A 8 -4.25 6.56 11.14
CA THR A 8 -4.94 7.60 11.89
C THR A 8 -6.09 8.17 11.09
N GLY A 9 -7.06 8.73 11.79
CA GLY A 9 -8.10 9.56 11.20
C GLY A 9 -8.74 10.43 12.28
N HIS A 10 -10.00 10.79 12.10
CA HIS A 10 -10.76 11.57 13.08
C HIS A 10 -12.02 10.82 13.52
N ASP A 11 -12.44 11.02 14.77
CA ASP A 11 -13.76 10.60 15.24
C ASP A 11 -14.87 11.58 14.81
N GLN A 12 -16.11 11.33 15.22
CA GLN A 12 -17.26 12.18 14.87
C GLN A 12 -17.18 13.60 15.44
N GLN A 13 -16.32 13.84 16.44
CA GLN A 13 -16.09 15.15 17.04
C GLN A 13 -14.87 15.85 16.43
N GLY A 14 -14.23 15.25 15.41
CA GLY A 14 -13.05 15.80 14.76
C GLY A 14 -11.76 15.61 15.56
N LYS A 15 -11.74 14.73 16.58
CA LYS A 15 -10.53 14.43 17.34
C LYS A 15 -9.69 13.38 16.60
N ALA A 16 -8.38 13.60 16.53
CA ALA A 16 -7.46 12.64 15.95
C ALA A 16 -7.41 11.32 16.75
N ILE A 17 -7.53 10.20 16.06
CA ILE A 17 -7.57 8.84 16.63
C ILE A 17 -6.75 7.86 15.78
N VAL A 18 -6.43 6.69 16.35
CA VAL A 18 -5.98 5.51 15.60
C VAL A 18 -7.22 4.75 15.13
N GLN A 19 -7.42 4.69 13.81
CA GLN A 19 -8.53 3.96 13.19
C GLN A 19 -8.21 2.48 12.98
N HIS A 20 -6.96 2.17 12.63
CA HIS A 20 -6.49 0.80 12.44
C HIS A 20 -5.12 0.63 13.09
N ASP A 21 -4.94 -0.49 13.79
CA ASP A 21 -3.66 -0.96 14.32
C ASP A 21 -3.64 -2.48 14.18
N GLU A 22 -2.98 -2.96 13.15
CA GLU A 22 -3.10 -4.35 12.72
C GLU A 22 -1.81 -4.87 12.09
N LEU A 23 -1.69 -6.20 12.03
CA LEU A 23 -0.70 -6.86 11.20
C LEU A 23 -1.26 -7.04 9.79
N CYS A 24 -0.49 -6.64 8.78
CA CYS A 24 -0.89 -6.82 7.39
C CYS A 24 -1.03 -8.31 7.04
N THR A 25 -2.18 -8.68 6.47
CA THR A 25 -2.48 -10.06 6.05
C THR A 25 -2.40 -10.26 4.53
N ASN A 26 -2.24 -9.17 3.76
CA ASN A 26 -2.18 -9.14 2.30
C ASN A 26 -0.76 -9.28 1.74
N VAL A 27 0.10 -10.04 2.42
CA VAL A 27 1.45 -10.35 1.93
C VAL A 27 1.34 -11.36 0.79
N ILE A 28 1.90 -11.01 -0.37
CA ILE A 28 1.91 -11.87 -1.55
C ILE A 28 3.35 -12.15 -2.03
N SER A 29 3.50 -13.23 -2.80
CA SER A 29 4.70 -13.51 -3.55
C SER A 29 4.34 -13.81 -5.01
N ARG A 30 5.12 -13.26 -5.95
CA ARG A 30 4.95 -13.48 -7.40
C ARG A 30 6.20 -14.10 -8.04
N ARG A 31 7.26 -14.26 -7.27
CA ARG A 31 8.58 -14.78 -7.66
C ARG A 31 9.22 -15.40 -6.43
N ASP A 32 9.98 -16.47 -6.61
CA ASP A 32 10.75 -17.09 -5.53
C ASP A 32 11.63 -16.04 -4.84
N HIS A 33 11.74 -16.17 -3.50
CA HIS A 33 12.51 -15.26 -2.63
C HIS A 33 12.03 -13.79 -2.59
N HIS A 34 10.89 -13.48 -3.20
CA HIS A 34 10.29 -12.14 -3.18
C HIS A 34 8.99 -12.14 -2.36
N GLN A 35 8.81 -11.13 -1.51
CA GLN A 35 7.55 -10.86 -0.83
C GLN A 35 7.17 -9.39 -1.02
N SER A 36 5.88 -9.09 -1.15
CA SER A 36 5.39 -7.71 -1.17
C SER A 36 4.06 -7.57 -0.44
N CYS A 37 3.83 -6.37 0.10
CA CYS A 37 2.64 -6.04 0.88
C CYS A 37 2.21 -4.62 0.55
N VAL A 38 0.99 -4.43 0.06
CA VAL A 38 0.42 -3.08 -0.14
C VAL A 38 -0.02 -2.56 1.23
N ILE A 39 0.43 -1.36 1.59
CA ILE A 39 0.15 -0.73 2.88
C ILE A 39 -0.98 0.30 2.75
N TRP A 40 -1.00 1.03 1.63
CA TRP A 40 -2.01 2.03 1.32
C TRP A 40 -2.12 2.23 -0.19
N SER A 41 -3.29 2.60 -0.67
CA SER A 41 -3.48 3.01 -2.06
C SER A 41 -4.55 4.08 -2.17
N THR A 42 -4.44 4.96 -3.16
CA THR A 42 -5.48 5.94 -3.48
C THR A 42 -5.85 5.80 -4.95
N SER A 43 -7.08 6.20 -5.30
CA SER A 43 -7.55 6.31 -6.68
C SER A 43 -7.50 7.75 -7.24
N GLN A 44 -7.24 8.71 -6.36
CA GLN A 44 -7.13 10.12 -6.71
C GLN A 44 -5.88 10.76 -6.08
N PHE A 45 -5.41 11.80 -6.75
CA PHE A 45 -4.37 12.67 -6.26
C PHE A 45 -4.62 14.12 -6.73
N PRO A 46 -4.67 15.12 -5.83
CA PRO A 46 -4.58 15.00 -4.37
C PRO A 46 -5.72 14.16 -3.76
N ILE A 47 -5.48 13.59 -2.57
CA ILE A 47 -6.45 12.75 -1.86
C ILE A 47 -7.30 13.56 -0.88
N ASP A 48 -8.54 13.13 -0.66
CA ASP A 48 -9.40 13.57 0.44
C ASP A 48 -9.22 12.65 1.65
N ASN A 49 -8.71 13.19 2.76
CA ASN A 49 -8.52 12.45 4.00
C ASN A 49 -9.82 12.28 4.82
N GLN A 50 -10.95 12.79 4.33
CA GLN A 50 -12.27 12.51 4.89
C GLN A 50 -12.91 11.25 4.29
N ASP A 51 -12.32 10.71 3.23
CA ASP A 51 -12.81 9.47 2.62
C ASP A 51 -12.59 8.28 3.59
N SER A 52 -13.67 7.53 3.83
CA SER A 52 -13.69 6.38 4.74
C SER A 52 -13.44 5.05 4.03
N ILE A 53 -13.23 5.05 2.72
CA ILE A 53 -12.92 3.84 1.95
C ILE A 53 -11.63 3.21 2.48
N ASN A 54 -11.68 1.92 2.85
CA ASN A 54 -10.49 1.18 3.24
C ASN A 54 -9.61 0.92 2.00
N PRO A 55 -8.43 1.54 1.92
CA PRO A 55 -7.60 1.52 0.72
C PRO A 55 -6.81 0.22 0.52
N LEU A 56 -6.89 -0.71 1.49
CA LEU A 56 -6.31 -2.05 1.36
C LEU A 56 -7.14 -2.98 0.46
N LEU A 57 -8.43 -2.68 0.25
CA LEU A 57 -9.32 -3.53 -0.54
C LEU A 57 -9.28 -3.22 -2.04
N ARG A 58 -8.55 -2.18 -2.45
CA ARG A 58 -8.47 -1.77 -3.86
C ARG A 58 -7.55 -2.71 -4.64
N ASP A 59 -8.01 -3.17 -5.80
CA ASP A 59 -7.12 -3.81 -6.75
C ASP A 59 -6.15 -2.77 -7.33
N VAL A 60 -4.86 -3.03 -7.18
CA VAL A 60 -3.74 -2.20 -7.67
C VAL A 60 -2.96 -2.89 -8.78
N SER A 61 -3.57 -3.87 -9.44
CA SER A 61 -2.99 -4.59 -10.59
C SER A 61 -2.89 -3.72 -11.84
N ALA A 62 -3.82 -2.79 -12.01
CA ALA A 62 -3.82 -1.72 -13.00
C ALA A 62 -3.92 -0.37 -12.26
N LEU A 63 -3.08 0.59 -12.65
CA LEU A 63 -3.02 1.91 -12.03
C LEU A 63 -3.38 2.99 -13.05
N GLU A 64 -4.24 3.90 -12.64
CA GLU A 64 -4.51 5.14 -13.36
C GLU A 64 -3.48 6.22 -12.99
N LYS A 65 -3.38 7.29 -13.78
CA LYS A 65 -2.40 8.38 -13.55
C LYS A 65 -2.59 9.11 -12.22
N THR A 66 -3.79 9.04 -11.65
CA THR A 66 -4.15 9.67 -10.37
C THR A 66 -3.96 8.73 -9.18
N ASP A 67 -3.59 7.48 -9.42
CA ASP A 67 -3.39 6.51 -8.36
C ASP A 67 -2.08 6.74 -7.64
N THR A 68 -2.09 6.51 -6.33
CA THR A 68 -0.87 6.34 -5.54
C THR A 68 -0.89 4.97 -4.87
N VAL A 69 0.28 4.36 -4.73
CA VAL A 69 0.42 3.09 -3.99
C VAL A 69 1.66 3.14 -3.11
N PHE A 70 1.46 2.89 -1.82
CA PHE A 70 2.54 2.65 -0.87
C PHE A 70 2.60 1.16 -0.53
N ARG A 71 3.77 0.55 -0.71
CA ARG A 71 4.00 -0.88 -0.49
C ARG A 71 5.38 -1.13 0.09
N ILE A 72 5.51 -2.24 0.81
CA ILE A 72 6.80 -2.78 1.24
C ILE A 72 7.13 -3.97 0.34
N VAL A 73 8.38 -4.04 -0.10
CA VAL A 73 8.90 -5.15 -0.90
C VAL A 73 10.16 -5.69 -0.25
N GLN A 74 10.20 -6.99 -0.03
CA GLN A 74 11.36 -7.72 0.47
C GLN A 74 11.94 -8.57 -0.66
N TYR A 75 13.25 -8.42 -0.86
CA TYR A 75 14.04 -9.19 -1.82
C TYR A 75 15.08 -10.01 -1.05
N ASP A 76 14.84 -11.30 -0.88
CA ASP A 76 15.81 -12.20 -0.27
C ASP A 76 16.92 -12.60 -1.28
N PRO A 77 18.05 -13.17 -0.83
CA PRO A 77 19.07 -13.68 -1.74
C PRO A 77 18.50 -14.66 -2.78
N GLY A 78 18.85 -14.47 -4.05
CA GLY A 78 18.44 -15.36 -5.14
C GLY A 78 17.17 -14.92 -5.90
N VAL A 79 16.55 -13.77 -5.59
CA VAL A 79 15.42 -13.28 -6.39
C VAL A 79 15.82 -13.04 -7.84
N ALA A 80 15.08 -13.64 -8.77
CA ALA A 80 15.26 -13.42 -10.20
C ALA A 80 14.94 -11.97 -10.61
N PRO A 81 15.74 -11.34 -11.50
CA PRO A 81 15.50 -9.98 -11.96
C PRO A 81 14.19 -9.87 -12.76
N ARG A 82 13.54 -8.71 -12.69
CA ARG A 82 12.34 -8.40 -13.47
C ARG A 82 12.42 -6.97 -14.00
N ASN A 83 13.02 -6.85 -15.17
CA ASN A 83 13.13 -5.57 -15.85
C ASN A 83 11.77 -5.19 -16.43
N HIS A 84 11.27 -4.02 -16.04
CA HIS A 84 10.04 -3.43 -16.57
C HIS A 84 10.09 -1.91 -16.39
N ARG A 85 9.11 -1.22 -16.97
CA ARG A 85 8.92 0.22 -16.84
C ARG A 85 7.47 0.48 -16.43
N THR A 86 7.27 1.48 -15.59
CA THR A 86 5.96 2.00 -15.20
C THR A 86 5.81 3.44 -15.71
N GLU A 87 4.57 3.91 -15.85
CA GLU A 87 4.28 5.34 -16.06
C GLU A 87 4.16 6.07 -14.70
N THR A 88 5.08 5.80 -13.78
CA THR A 88 5.07 6.33 -12.41
C THR A 88 6.43 6.93 -12.04
N ILE A 89 6.43 7.79 -11.02
CA ILE A 89 7.63 8.13 -10.26
C ILE A 89 7.55 7.41 -8.92
N ASP A 90 8.58 6.64 -8.59
CA ASP A 90 8.60 5.82 -7.39
C ASP A 90 9.64 6.35 -6.41
N TYR A 91 9.29 6.38 -5.13
CA TYR A 91 10.19 6.68 -4.02
C TYR A 91 10.44 5.39 -3.23
N ALA A 92 11.70 5.08 -2.93
CA ALA A 92 12.13 3.86 -2.27
C ALA A 92 13.01 4.15 -1.06
#